data_AF-A0A0U0ZSX1-F1
#
_entry.id   AF-A0A0U0ZSX1-F1
#
_cell.length_a   1.000
_cell.length_b   1.000
_cell.length_c   1.000
_cell.angle_alpha   90.00
_cell.angle_beta   90.00
_cell.angle_gamma   90.00
#
_symmetry.space_group_name_H-M   'P 1'
#
loop_
_entity.id
_entity.type
_entity.pdbx_description
1 polymer ?
#
loop_
_entity_poly.entity_id
_entity_poly.type
_entity_poly.pdbx_seq_one_letter_code
_entity_poly.pdbx_strand_id
1 'polypeptide(L)'
;MTTESASGAAEPTAAERRATIRKGMMVAFENAVREHFQNHPSTWEVKKAADRHWNIIDGRGVRRDFTHHRTKKAATEDLASGSHHRQWSEDTRWYLGSSRDTRLRALADDEKTIVHQVLSELPPVQWTEEDGTHCQLTQDDAGKFSLVTTPPNTPRGDQ
;
A
#
# COMPACT_ATOMS: atom_id res chain seq x y z
N MET A 1 50.19 39.44 -8.49
CA MET A 1 49.56 38.11 -8.56
C MET A 1 48.54 38.05 -7.43
N THR A 2 47.27 38.29 -7.76
CA THR A 2 46.17 38.30 -6.78
C THR A 2 45.25 37.16 -7.16
N THR A 3 45.30 36.08 -6.39
CA THR A 3 44.30 35.01 -6.45
C THR A 3 43.34 35.21 -5.29
N GLU A 4 42.27 35.95 -5.56
CA GLU A 4 41.01 35.89 -4.82
C GLU A 4 40.17 34.79 -5.47
N SER A 5 39.70 33.83 -4.68
CA SER A 5 38.38 33.18 -4.79
C SER A 5 38.36 31.91 -3.95
N ALA A 6 38.13 32.07 -2.64
CA ALA A 6 37.56 31.01 -1.85
C ALA A 6 36.04 31.16 -1.95
N SER A 7 35.42 30.33 -2.79
CA SER A 7 33.97 30.19 -2.89
C SER A 7 33.44 29.62 -1.58
N GLY A 8 32.99 30.50 -0.68
CA GLY A 8 32.23 30.12 0.50
C GLY A 8 30.79 29.82 0.10
N ALA A 9 30.48 28.56 -0.17
CA ALA A 9 29.08 28.14 -0.25
C ALA A 9 28.44 28.40 1.12
N ALA A 10 27.52 29.36 1.20
CA ALA A 10 26.81 29.69 2.42
C ALA A 10 26.10 28.43 2.95
N GLU A 11 26.25 28.14 4.25
CA GLU A 11 25.54 27.02 4.86
C GLU A 11 24.03 27.19 4.69
N PRO A 12 23.30 26.14 4.28
CA PRO A 12 21.86 26.24 4.08
C PRO A 12 21.18 26.60 5.39
N THR A 13 20.27 27.56 5.34
CA THR A 13 19.46 28.00 6.47
C THR A 13 18.61 26.85 7.05
N ALA A 14 18.15 26.99 8.30
CA ALA A 14 17.25 26.00 8.90
C ALA A 14 15.95 25.80 8.12
N ALA A 15 15.46 26.83 7.41
CA ALA A 15 14.30 26.74 6.55
C ALA A 15 14.58 25.86 5.32
N GLU A 16 15.71 26.07 4.64
CA GLU A 16 16.12 25.29 3.48
C GLU A 16 16.35 23.82 3.84
N ARG A 17 17.01 23.55 4.97
CA ARG A 17 17.18 22.16 5.46
C ARG A 17 15.85 21.46 5.69
N ARG A 18 14.88 22.14 6.31
CA ARG A 18 13.52 21.58 6.51
C ARG A 18 12.80 21.35 5.19
N ALA A 19 12.94 22.24 4.21
CA ALA A 19 12.37 22.06 2.89
C ALA A 19 12.97 20.84 2.16
N THR A 20 14.29 20.66 2.23
CA THR A 20 14.97 19.48 1.67
C THR A 20 14.51 18.18 2.33
N ILE A 21 14.42 18.16 3.67
CA ILE A 21 13.92 16.99 4.41
C ILE A 21 12.49 16.68 3.99
N ARG A 22 11.59 17.68 3.94
CA ARG A 22 10.21 17.49 3.50
C ARG A 22 10.14 16.92 2.09
N LYS A 23 10.94 17.45 1.16
CA LYS A 23 11.01 16.94 -0.21
C LYS A 23 11.43 15.47 -0.23
N GLY A 24 12.45 15.08 0.53
CA GLY A 24 12.87 13.68 0.65
C GLY A 24 11.77 12.78 1.23
N MET A 25 11.06 13.26 2.26
CA MET A 25 9.93 12.54 2.84
C MET A 25 8.78 12.33 1.85
N MET A 26 8.47 13.33 1.00
CA MET A 26 7.43 13.20 -0.02
C MET A 26 7.80 12.20 -1.11
N VAL A 27 9.07 12.16 -1.54
CA VAL A 27 9.54 11.14 -2.48
C VAL A 27 9.46 9.74 -1.87
N ALA A 28 9.83 9.59 -0.60
CA ALA A 28 9.70 8.31 0.10
C ALA A 28 8.24 7.88 0.25
N PHE A 29 7.34 8.82 0.57
CA PHE A 29 5.91 8.58 0.66
C PHE A 29 5.33 8.14 -0.69
N GLU A 30 5.63 8.84 -1.79
CA GLU A 30 5.19 8.45 -3.13
C GLU A 30 5.65 7.03 -3.48
N ASN A 31 6.92 6.70 -3.22
CA ASN A 31 7.44 5.36 -3.47
C ASN A 31 6.70 4.29 -2.65
N ALA A 32 6.41 4.58 -1.38
CA ALA A 32 5.65 3.68 -0.52
C ALA A 32 4.21 3.47 -1.03
N VAL A 33 3.55 4.54 -1.49
CA VAL A 33 2.18 4.46 -2.06
C VAL A 33 2.19 3.64 -3.34
N ARG A 34 3.14 3.88 -4.23
CA ARG A 34 3.31 3.10 -5.47
C ARG A 34 3.55 1.63 -5.16
N GLU A 35 4.44 1.33 -4.22
CA GLU A 35 4.70 -0.05 -3.80
C GLU A 35 3.45 -0.70 -3.20
N HIS A 36 2.71 0.02 -2.37
CA HIS A 36 1.50 -0.49 -1.72
C HIS A 36 0.44 -0.92 -2.73
N PHE A 37 0.11 -0.05 -3.70
CA PHE A 37 -0.95 -0.32 -4.68
C PHE A 37 -0.50 -1.25 -5.81
N GLN A 38 0.80 -1.36 -6.11
CA GLN A 38 1.30 -2.34 -7.06
C GLN A 38 1.39 -3.76 -6.49
N ASN A 39 1.54 -3.89 -5.17
CA ASN A 39 1.68 -5.19 -4.49
C ASN A 39 0.45 -5.52 -3.65
N HIS A 40 -0.73 -5.46 -4.27
CA HIS A 40 -2.00 -5.79 -3.61
C HIS A 40 -2.18 -7.30 -3.42
N PRO A 41 -3.01 -7.77 -2.46
CA PRO A 41 -3.15 -9.18 -2.09
C PRO A 41 -3.47 -10.13 -3.24
N SER A 42 -4.24 -9.70 -4.24
CA SER A 42 -4.53 -10.53 -5.41
C SER A 42 -3.36 -10.68 -6.40
N THR A 43 -2.24 -9.97 -6.19
CA THR A 43 -0.95 -10.24 -6.86
C THR A 43 -0.07 -11.25 -6.13
N TRP A 44 -0.41 -11.60 -4.89
CA TRP A 44 0.41 -12.48 -4.07
C TRP A 44 0.17 -13.95 -4.41
N GLU A 45 1.20 -14.76 -4.26
CA GLU A 45 1.20 -16.17 -4.63
C GLU A 45 1.76 -17.04 -3.50
N VAL A 46 1.19 -18.24 -3.35
CA VAL A 46 1.76 -19.28 -2.48
C VAL A 46 2.81 -20.07 -3.25
N LYS A 47 4.08 -19.98 -2.85
CA LYS A 47 5.19 -20.75 -3.45
C LYS A 47 5.83 -21.70 -2.45
N LYS A 48 6.23 -22.87 -2.96
CA LYS A 48 6.99 -23.86 -2.17
C LYS A 48 8.42 -23.36 -2.02
N ALA A 49 8.86 -23.16 -0.78
CA ALA A 49 10.20 -22.67 -0.46
C ALA A 49 11.17 -23.83 -0.14
N ALA A 50 10.70 -24.87 0.55
CA ALA A 50 11.46 -26.06 0.88
C ALA A 50 10.53 -27.26 1.11
N ASP A 51 11.09 -28.40 1.55
CA ASP A 51 10.24 -29.51 2.00
C ASP A 51 9.39 -29.07 3.19
N ARG A 52 8.08 -29.36 3.11
CA ARG A 52 7.08 -28.92 4.09
C ARG A 52 7.19 -27.43 4.46
N HIS A 53 7.53 -26.58 3.50
CA HIS A 53 7.64 -25.14 3.72
C HIS A 53 7.08 -24.38 2.51
N TRP A 54 6.10 -23.53 2.80
CA TRP A 54 5.40 -22.69 1.83
C TRP A 54 5.46 -21.24 2.31
N ASN A 55 5.72 -20.32 1.39
CA ASN A 55 5.76 -18.89 1.62
C ASN A 55 4.64 -18.21 0.84
N ILE A 56 4.23 -17.05 1.30
CA ILE A 56 3.43 -16.10 0.55
C ILE A 56 4.40 -15.06 -0.01
N ILE A 57 4.43 -14.90 -1.33
CA ILE A 57 5.29 -13.93 -1.99
C ILE A 57 4.46 -12.94 -2.79
N ASP A 58 4.94 -11.72 -2.93
CA ASP A 58 4.32 -10.76 -3.85
C ASP A 58 4.72 -10.99 -5.31
N GLY A 59 4.17 -10.18 -6.22
CA GLY A 59 4.50 -10.21 -7.66
C GLY A 59 5.97 -9.92 -7.99
N ARG A 60 6.77 -9.44 -7.03
CA ARG A 60 8.21 -9.19 -7.16
C ARG A 60 9.06 -10.32 -6.54
N GLY A 61 8.42 -11.35 -5.97
CA GLY A 61 9.10 -12.47 -5.31
C GLY A 61 9.55 -12.16 -3.88
N VAL A 62 9.13 -11.05 -3.29
CA VAL A 62 9.44 -10.71 -1.89
C VAL A 62 8.48 -11.45 -0.98
N ARG A 63 9.02 -12.07 0.07
CA ARG A 63 8.24 -12.78 1.08
C ARG A 63 7.37 -11.80 1.87
N ARG A 64 6.07 -12.11 1.98
CA ARG A 64 5.07 -11.32 2.68
C ARG A 64 4.58 -11.98 3.96
N ASP A 65 4.84 -13.26 4.19
CA ASP A 65 4.53 -13.95 5.44
C ASP A 65 5.70 -13.91 6.43
N PHE A 66 5.40 -13.74 7.73
CA PHE A 66 6.35 -14.00 8.81
C PHE A 66 6.22 -15.42 9.38
N THR A 67 5.12 -16.11 9.09
CA THR A 67 4.78 -17.41 9.66
C THR A 67 5.37 -18.54 8.82
N HIS A 68 5.76 -19.66 9.45
CA HIS A 68 6.20 -20.84 8.72
C HIS A 68 5.00 -21.74 8.38
N HIS A 69 4.62 -21.82 7.10
CA HIS A 69 3.52 -22.69 6.68
C HIS A 69 4.02 -24.08 6.26
N ARG A 70 3.59 -25.11 6.99
CA ARG A 70 3.98 -26.50 6.70
C ARG A 70 3.28 -27.10 5.48
N THR A 71 2.13 -26.55 5.10
CA THR A 71 1.31 -27.05 4.00
C THR A 71 0.91 -25.92 3.07
N LYS A 72 0.68 -26.25 1.79
CA LYS A 72 0.15 -25.30 0.82
C LYS A 72 -1.20 -24.74 1.26
N LYS A 73 -2.06 -25.60 1.83
CA LYS A 73 -3.39 -25.24 2.31
C LYS A 73 -3.32 -24.14 3.38
N ALA A 74 -2.47 -24.31 4.40
CA ALA A 74 -2.31 -23.31 5.45
C ALA A 74 -1.77 -21.97 4.92
N ALA A 75 -0.85 -21.99 3.94
CA ALA A 75 -0.38 -20.76 3.30
C ALA A 75 -1.46 -20.10 2.42
N THR A 76 -2.33 -20.89 1.77
CA THR A 76 -3.46 -20.35 0.99
C THR A 76 -4.53 -19.74 1.88
N GLU A 77 -4.82 -20.34 3.03
CA GLU A 77 -5.72 -19.78 4.04
C GLU A 77 -5.15 -18.46 4.58
N ASP A 78 -3.87 -18.41 4.94
CA ASP A 78 -3.21 -17.19 5.41
C ASP A 78 -3.07 -16.11 4.32
N LEU A 79 -2.93 -16.50 3.05
CA LEU A 79 -2.99 -15.55 1.94
C LEU A 79 -4.37 -14.85 1.87
N ALA A 80 -5.45 -15.58 2.15
CA ALA A 80 -6.81 -15.07 2.06
C ALA A 80 -7.25 -14.26 3.29
N SER A 81 -6.77 -14.59 4.49
CA SER A 81 -7.24 -13.97 5.74
C SER A 81 -6.16 -13.67 6.77
N GLY A 82 -4.89 -13.78 6.41
CA GLY A 82 -3.77 -13.57 7.30
C GLY A 82 -3.59 -12.11 7.72
N SER A 83 -2.74 -11.90 8.73
CA SER A 83 -2.48 -10.58 9.30
C SER A 83 -1.98 -9.56 8.27
N HIS A 84 -1.21 -10.01 7.27
CA HIS A 84 -0.68 -9.14 6.21
C HIS A 84 -1.75 -8.67 5.25
N HIS A 85 -2.69 -9.54 4.92
CA HIS A 85 -3.82 -9.16 4.09
C HIS A 85 -4.65 -8.09 4.81
N ARG A 86 -4.98 -8.32 6.08
CA ARG A 86 -5.69 -7.33 6.91
C ARG A 86 -4.93 -6.01 7.04
N GLN A 87 -3.62 -6.06 7.29
CA GLN A 87 -2.80 -4.86 7.39
C GLN A 87 -2.83 -4.06 6.09
N TRP A 88 -2.68 -4.73 4.94
CA TRP A 88 -2.78 -4.07 3.64
C TRP A 88 -4.15 -3.42 3.43
N SER A 89 -5.25 -4.09 3.81
CA SER A 89 -6.60 -3.52 3.72
C SER A 89 -6.77 -2.27 4.60
N GLU A 90 -6.26 -2.27 5.84
CA GLU A 90 -6.31 -1.11 6.72
C GLU A 90 -5.47 0.06 6.20
N ASP A 91 -4.27 -0.22 5.68
CA ASP A 91 -3.41 0.80 5.07
C ASP A 91 -4.07 1.39 3.82
N THR A 92 -4.75 0.56 3.01
CA THR A 92 -5.56 1.04 1.87
C THR A 92 -6.66 1.99 2.35
N ARG A 93 -7.40 1.65 3.41
CA ARG A 93 -8.41 2.57 3.98
C ARG A 93 -7.79 3.85 4.50
N TRP A 94 -6.58 3.79 5.05
CA TRP A 94 -5.86 4.98 5.48
C TRP A 94 -5.46 5.88 4.30
N TYR A 95 -4.89 5.31 3.23
CA TYR A 95 -4.56 6.05 2.02
C TYR A 95 -5.78 6.73 1.38
N LEU A 96 -6.94 6.08 1.45
CA LEU A 96 -8.21 6.61 0.93
C LEU A 96 -8.93 7.56 1.90
N GLY A 97 -8.39 7.79 3.10
CA GLY A 97 -9.02 8.64 4.12
C GLY A 97 -10.31 8.07 4.72
N SER A 98 -10.54 6.75 4.59
CA SER A 98 -11.71 6.04 5.12
C SER A 98 -11.40 5.17 6.34
N SER A 99 -10.13 5.14 6.81
CA SER A 99 -9.76 4.42 8.02
C SER A 99 -10.48 4.96 9.25
N ARG A 100 -10.88 4.04 10.13
CA ARG A 100 -11.51 4.33 11.42
C ARG A 100 -10.52 4.28 12.58
N ASP A 101 -9.25 3.93 12.32
CA ASP A 101 -8.23 3.87 13.36
C ASP A 101 -7.80 5.29 13.74
N THR A 102 -8.17 5.71 14.95
CA THR A 102 -7.86 7.03 15.50
C THR A 102 -6.39 7.21 15.88
N ARG A 103 -5.60 6.13 15.89
CA ARG A 103 -4.15 6.18 16.13
C ARG A 103 -3.38 6.64 14.90
N LEU A 104 -3.98 6.47 13.71
CA LEU A 104 -3.39 6.91 12.46
C LEU A 104 -3.61 8.40 12.28
N ARG A 105 -2.55 9.12 11.94
CA ARG A 105 -2.67 10.54 11.59
C ARG A 105 -3.49 10.70 10.31
N ALA A 106 -4.16 11.82 10.14
CA ALA A 106 -4.73 12.16 8.84
C ALA A 106 -3.62 12.41 7.80
N LEU A 107 -3.90 12.10 6.53
CA LEU A 107 -3.04 12.51 5.42
C LEU A 107 -3.03 14.03 5.29
N ALA A 108 -1.84 14.58 5.05
CA ALA A 108 -1.70 15.98 4.65
C ALA A 108 -2.18 16.17 3.21
N ASP A 109 -2.47 17.41 2.79
CA ASP A 109 -3.06 17.65 1.47
C ASP A 109 -2.11 17.32 0.32
N ASP A 110 -0.80 17.53 0.50
CA ASP A 110 0.23 17.09 -0.46
C ASP A 110 0.28 15.57 -0.60
N GLU A 111 0.14 14.84 0.51
CA GLU A 111 0.08 13.38 0.51
C GLU A 111 -1.18 12.85 -0.18
N LYS A 112 -2.34 13.51 0.03
CA LYS A 112 -3.57 13.17 -0.70
C LYS A 112 -3.41 13.38 -2.20
N THR A 113 -2.75 14.46 -2.62
CA THR A 113 -2.44 14.70 -4.03
C THR A 113 -1.55 13.60 -4.60
N ILE A 114 -0.52 13.16 -3.86
CA ILE A 114 0.34 12.05 -4.28
C ILE A 114 -0.47 10.75 -4.41
N VAL A 115 -1.31 10.41 -3.43
CA VAL A 115 -2.15 9.20 -3.50
C VAL A 115 -3.05 9.26 -4.73
N HIS A 116 -3.72 10.38 -4.96
CA HIS A 116 -4.60 10.58 -6.11
C HIS A 116 -3.86 10.43 -7.43
N GLN A 117 -2.69 11.05 -7.56
CA GLN A 117 -1.85 10.92 -8.74
C GLN A 117 -1.46 9.46 -8.98
N VAL A 118 -0.92 8.77 -7.96
CA VAL A 118 -0.49 7.37 -8.10
C VAL A 118 -1.65 6.47 -8.52
N LEU A 119 -2.82 6.63 -7.91
CA LEU A 119 -4.00 5.85 -8.27
C LEU A 119 -4.49 6.11 -9.69
N SER A 120 -4.31 7.32 -10.22
CA SER A 120 -4.66 7.66 -11.61
C SER A 120 -3.76 6.98 -12.65
N GLU A 121 -2.55 6.57 -12.26
CA GLU A 121 -1.55 5.95 -13.13
C GLU A 121 -1.60 4.41 -13.09
N LEU A 122 -2.33 3.82 -12.15
CA LEU A 122 -2.37 2.37 -11.92
C LEU A 122 -3.62 1.73 -12.54
N PRO A 123 -3.56 0.44 -12.90
CA PRO A 123 -4.75 -0.30 -13.30
C PRO A 123 -5.74 -0.41 -12.13
N PRO A 124 -7.02 -0.72 -12.40
CA PRO A 124 -8.02 -0.93 -11.36
C PRO A 124 -7.56 -1.97 -10.33
N VAL A 125 -7.56 -1.57 -9.06
CA VAL A 125 -7.16 -2.44 -7.93
C VAL A 125 -8.39 -3.11 -7.35
N GLN A 126 -8.35 -4.43 -7.23
CA GLN A 126 -9.41 -5.23 -6.63
C GLN A 126 -8.84 -6.33 -5.73
N TRP A 127 -9.51 -6.59 -4.62
CA TRP A 127 -9.15 -7.63 -3.66
C TRP A 127 -10.41 -8.18 -2.98
N THR A 128 -10.26 -9.26 -2.22
CA THR A 128 -11.35 -9.87 -1.45
C THR A 128 -10.91 -9.90 -0.01
N GLU A 129 -11.68 -9.29 0.90
CA GLU A 129 -11.43 -9.27 2.35
C GLU A 129 -11.65 -10.66 2.98
N GLU A 130 -11.24 -10.82 4.25
CA GLU A 130 -11.39 -12.07 5.01
C GLU A 130 -12.84 -12.59 5.07
N ASP A 131 -13.82 -11.69 5.17
CA ASP A 131 -15.24 -12.05 5.21
C ASP A 131 -15.84 -12.40 3.83
N GLY A 132 -15.02 -12.40 2.78
CA GLY A 132 -15.45 -12.64 1.40
C GLY A 132 -15.97 -11.39 0.68
N THR A 133 -15.95 -10.21 1.32
CA THR A 133 -16.32 -8.95 0.70
C THR A 133 -15.36 -8.62 -0.44
N HIS A 134 -15.91 -8.43 -1.64
CA HIS A 134 -15.15 -7.99 -2.80
C HIS A 134 -14.98 -6.48 -2.73
N CYS A 135 -13.73 -6.04 -2.67
CA CYS A 135 -13.33 -4.66 -2.62
C CYS A 135 -12.74 -4.24 -3.96
N GLN A 136 -13.25 -3.15 -4.50
CA GLN A 136 -12.74 -2.55 -5.72
C GLN A 136 -12.51 -1.07 -5.50
N LEU A 137 -11.34 -0.60 -5.93
CA LEU A 137 -11.07 0.81 -6.04
C LEU A 137 -11.72 1.35 -7.32
N THR A 138 -12.60 2.34 -7.18
CA THR A 138 -13.27 2.99 -8.30
C THR A 138 -12.97 4.48 -8.32
N GLN A 139 -12.82 5.03 -9.52
CA GLN A 139 -12.72 6.47 -9.75
C GLN A 139 -14.08 6.98 -10.23
N ASP A 140 -14.60 8.04 -9.61
CA ASP A 140 -15.81 8.71 -10.08
C ASP A 140 -15.52 9.69 -11.24
N ASP A 141 -16.58 10.26 -11.83
CA ASP A 141 -16.48 11.23 -12.94
C ASP A 141 -15.75 12.53 -12.53
N ALA A 142 -15.68 12.84 -11.24
CA ALA A 142 -14.90 13.96 -10.70
C ALA A 142 -13.43 13.57 -10.44
N GLY A 143 -13.05 12.35 -10.81
CA GLY A 143 -11.71 11.82 -10.65
C GLY A 143 -11.40 11.32 -9.23
N LYS A 144 -12.34 11.36 -8.29
CA LYS A 144 -12.12 10.97 -6.90
C LYS A 144 -12.15 9.45 -6.76
N PHE A 145 -11.14 8.91 -6.07
CA PHE A 145 -11.07 7.49 -5.76
C PHE A 145 -11.88 7.15 -4.51
N SER A 146 -12.61 6.05 -4.58
CA SER A 146 -13.37 5.51 -3.46
C SER A 146 -13.31 3.99 -3.44
N LEU A 147 -13.48 3.42 -2.25
CA LEU A 147 -13.57 1.98 -2.05
C LEU A 147 -15.01 1.54 -2.16
N VAL A 148 -15.31 0.72 -3.17
CA VAL A 148 -16.59 0.02 -3.31
C VAL A 148 -16.45 -1.37 -2.72
N THR A 149 -17.33 -1.71 -1.78
CA THR A 149 -17.37 -3.03 -1.14
C THR A 149 -18.66 -3.74 -1.54
N THR A 150 -18.53 -4.90 -2.15
CA THR A 150 -19.63 -5.80 -2.49
C THR A 150 -19.59 -7.00 -1.53
N PRO A 151 -20.63 -7.26 -0.72
CA PRO A 151 -20.63 -8.40 0.19
C PRO A 151 -20.45 -9.72 -0.59
N PRO A 152 -19.95 -10.79 0.06
CA PRO A 152 -19.93 -12.12 -0.56
C PRO A 152 -21.36 -12.45 -0.99
N ASN A 153 -21.49 -13.05 -2.18
CA ASN A 153 -22.78 -13.42 -2.75
C ASN A 153 -23.43 -14.49 -1.85
N THR A 154 -24.18 -14.08 -0.84
CA THR A 154 -24.97 -14.99 -0.02
C THR A 154 -25.96 -15.65 -0.97
N PRO A 155 -25.93 -16.99 -1.16
CA PRO A 155 -26.99 -17.63 -1.91
C PRO A 155 -28.30 -17.21 -1.25
N ARG A 156 -29.20 -16.57 -2.00
CA ARG A 156 -30.58 -16.39 -1.58
C ARG A 156 -31.08 -17.79 -1.25
N GLY A 157 -31.23 -18.08 0.04
CA GLY A 157 -32.00 -19.22 0.46
C GLY A 157 -33.40 -19.01 -0.07
N ASP A 158 -33.77 -19.75 -1.11
CA ASP A 158 -35.17 -20.07 -1.36
C ASP A 158 -35.66 -20.89 -0.16
N GLN A 159 -36.32 -20.22 0.79
CA GLN A 159 -37.37 -20.79 1.65
C GLN A 159 -38.39 -19.70 1.99
#